data_AF-A0A9P8HVC5-F1
#
_entry.id   AF-A0A9P8HVC5-F1
#
_cell.length_a   1.000
_cell.length_b   1.000
_cell.length_c   1.000
_cell.angle_alpha   90.00
_cell.angle_beta   90.00
_cell.angle_gamma   90.00
#
_symmetry.space_group_name_H-M   'P 1'
#
loop_
_entity.id
_entity.type
_entity.pdbx_description
1 polymer ?
#
loop_
_entity_poly.entity_id
_entity_poly.type
_entity_poly.pdbx_seq_one_letter_code
_entity_poly.pdbx_strand_id
1 'polypeptide(L)'
;MLLGNGRLGGKKGIQPVLIHGDLWEGNKAKGRFDNRDGIKHVTFDPTCSYAHSEFELALMRMFGGFLAGFFNEYHHLVPKTKPKKEYNSRIELYEL
;
A
#
# COMPACT_ATOMS: atom_id res chain seq x y z
N MET A 1 -8.27 1.89 -20.35
CA MET A 1 -7.20 1.12 -19.68
C MET A 1 -7.00 1.69 -18.28
N LEU A 2 -7.08 0.86 -17.23
CA LEU A 2 -7.00 1.28 -15.82
C LEU A 2 -5.62 1.86 -15.43
N LEU A 3 -4.56 1.42 -16.12
CA LEU A 3 -3.17 1.85 -15.92
C LEU A 3 -2.62 2.70 -17.09
N GLY A 4 -3.50 3.30 -17.89
CA GLY A 4 -3.10 4.01 -19.12
C GLY A 4 -2.41 5.35 -18.87
N ASN A 5 -1.40 5.64 -19.71
CA ASN A 5 -0.68 6.92 -19.73
C ASN A 5 -1.62 8.11 -19.92
N GLY A 6 -1.34 9.22 -19.22
CA GLY A 6 -2.07 10.49 -19.33
C GLY A 6 -3.42 10.55 -18.62
N ARG A 7 -3.88 9.44 -18.01
CA ARG A 7 -5.17 9.37 -17.30
C ARG A 7 -5.01 9.03 -15.82
N LEU A 8 -4.16 8.04 -15.51
CA LEU A 8 -3.86 7.65 -14.14
C LEU A 8 -2.87 8.63 -13.50
N GLY A 9 -3.19 9.14 -12.30
CA GLY A 9 -2.39 10.16 -11.59
C GLY A 9 -2.55 11.59 -12.12
N GLY A 10 -3.45 11.80 -13.09
CA GLY A 10 -3.67 13.12 -13.72
C GLY A 10 -2.43 13.62 -14.47
N LYS A 11 -2.20 14.94 -14.48
CA LYS A 11 -1.08 15.56 -15.23
C LYS A 11 0.31 15.07 -14.80
N LYS A 12 0.46 14.58 -13.56
CA LYS A 12 1.73 14.12 -13.02
C LYS A 12 2.02 12.64 -13.30
N GLY A 13 1.01 11.87 -13.73
CA GLY A 13 1.14 10.42 -13.85
C GLY A 13 1.22 9.71 -12.48
N ILE A 14 1.52 8.41 -12.50
CA ILE A 14 1.85 7.66 -11.29
C ILE A 14 3.23 8.11 -10.82
N GLN A 15 3.36 8.46 -9.54
CA GLN A 15 4.66 8.61 -8.90
C GLN A 15 5.06 7.25 -8.32
N PRO A 16 6.15 6.61 -8.80
CA PRO A 16 6.67 5.41 -8.18
C PRO A 16 7.13 5.72 -6.74
N VAL A 17 6.76 4.86 -5.81
CA VAL A 17 7.20 4.92 -4.41
C VAL A 17 7.83 3.60 -4.03
N LEU A 18 8.74 3.63 -3.05
CA LEU A 18 9.26 2.40 -2.45
C LEU A 18 8.12 1.68 -1.71
N ILE A 19 7.88 0.43 -2.08
CA ILE A 19 6.91 -0.45 -1.44
C ILE A 19 7.62 -1.63 -0.78
N HIS A 20 6.97 -2.29 0.17
CA HIS A 20 7.45 -3.53 0.79
C HIS A 20 7.36 -4.70 -0.20
N GLY A 21 6.28 -4.76 -1.00
CA GLY A 21 6.05 -5.75 -2.05
C GLY A 21 5.48 -7.09 -1.57
N ASP A 22 5.38 -7.28 -0.25
CA ASP A 22 4.88 -8.51 0.39
C ASP A 22 4.34 -8.22 1.79
N LEU A 23 3.64 -7.09 2.00
CA LEU A 23 3.15 -6.73 3.33
C LEU A 23 1.75 -7.33 3.59
N TRP A 24 1.72 -8.33 4.46
CA TRP A 24 0.49 -8.94 4.96
C TRP A 24 0.65 -9.29 6.45
N GLU A 25 -0.38 -9.90 7.08
CA GLU A 25 -0.34 -10.22 8.51
C GLU A 25 0.90 -11.02 8.93
N GLY A 26 1.34 -11.98 8.12
CA GLY A 26 2.51 -12.82 8.43
C GLY A 26 3.83 -12.06 8.41
N ASN A 27 3.93 -10.94 7.68
CA ASN A 27 5.15 -10.18 7.45
C ASN A 27 5.23 -8.89 8.29
N LYS A 28 4.45 -8.81 9.37
CA LYS A 28 4.52 -7.73 10.35
C LYS A 28 4.42 -8.25 11.77
N ALA A 29 5.02 -7.53 12.70
CA ALA A 29 4.92 -7.81 14.12
C ALA A 29 4.95 -6.54 14.95
N LYS A 30 4.69 -6.71 16.25
CA LYS A 30 4.96 -5.70 17.26
C LYS A 30 6.08 -6.21 18.16
N GLY A 31 7.12 -5.40 18.33
CA GLY A 31 8.30 -5.78 19.10
C GLY A 31 8.82 -4.65 19.99
N ARG A 32 9.73 -5.01 20.89
CA ARG A 32 10.58 -4.07 21.61
C ARG A 32 11.99 -4.23 21.08
N PHE A 33 12.71 -3.13 20.96
CA PHE A 33 14.11 -3.11 20.56
C PHE A 33 14.93 -2.61 21.74
N ASP A 34 16.03 -3.30 22.04
CA ASP A 34 16.98 -2.81 23.03
C ASP A 34 17.41 -1.40 22.61
N ASN A 35 17.37 -0.46 23.57
CA ASN A 35 17.61 0.98 23.39
C ASN A 35 16.48 1.82 22.77
N ARG A 36 15.25 1.30 22.60
CA ARG A 36 14.09 2.11 22.17
C ARG A 36 12.88 1.92 23.07
N ASP A 37 12.33 3.03 23.55
CA ASP A 37 11.14 3.00 24.40
C ASP A 37 9.86 2.63 23.63
N GLY A 38 9.08 1.75 24.25
CA GLY A 38 7.74 1.36 23.81
C GLY A 38 7.70 0.24 22.76
N ILE A 39 6.50 -0.30 22.56
CA ILE A 39 6.23 -1.27 21.50
C ILE A 39 6.27 -0.56 20.15
N LYS A 40 7.00 -1.13 19.18
CA LYS A 40 7.08 -0.63 17.80
C LYS A 40 6.46 -1.64 16.85
N HIS A 41 5.88 -1.13 15.78
CA HIS A 41 5.47 -1.93 14.63
C HIS A 41 6.69 -2.17 13.74
N VAL A 42 6.85 -3.39 13.27
CA VAL A 42 7.90 -3.78 12.32
C VAL A 42 7.34 -4.62 11.19
N THR A 43 8.01 -4.55 10.05
CA THR A 43 7.75 -5.32 8.84
C THR A 43 9.03 -6.07 8.46
N PHE A 44 8.91 -7.25 7.87
CA PHE A 44 10.03 -8.10 7.52
C PHE A 44 9.71 -8.93 6.26
N ASP A 45 10.73 -9.59 5.71
CA ASP A 45 10.66 -10.35 4.46
C ASP A 45 10.16 -9.55 3.24
N PRO A 46 10.80 -8.41 2.90
CA PRO A 46 10.35 -7.59 1.80
C PRO A 46 10.77 -8.13 0.42
N THR A 47 9.94 -7.85 -0.57
CA THR A 47 10.23 -7.94 -2.00
C THR A 47 10.22 -6.54 -2.62
N CYS A 48 11.01 -5.64 -2.01
CA CYS A 48 11.00 -4.21 -2.27
C CYS A 48 11.12 -3.87 -3.77
N SER A 49 10.24 -2.97 -4.22
CA SER A 49 10.31 -2.38 -5.55
C SER A 49 9.81 -0.94 -5.55
N TYR A 50 10.10 -0.20 -6.61
CA TYR A 50 9.45 1.09 -6.87
C TYR A 50 8.18 0.82 -7.69
N ALA A 51 7.02 1.04 -7.09
CA ALA A 51 5.73 0.69 -7.69
C ALA A 51 4.67 1.77 -7.44
N HIS A 52 3.49 1.58 -8.02
CA HIS A 52 2.32 2.37 -7.65
C HIS A 52 1.93 2.04 -6.21
N SER A 53 1.73 3.05 -5.36
CA SER A 53 1.42 2.84 -3.93
C SER A 53 0.18 1.97 -3.68
N GLU A 54 -0.80 2.00 -4.58
CA GLU A 54 -2.01 1.17 -4.48
C GLU A 54 -1.76 -0.32 -4.72
N PHE A 55 -0.60 -0.70 -5.29
CA PHE A 55 -0.18 -2.10 -5.42
C PHE A 55 0.04 -2.74 -4.04
N GLU A 56 0.75 -2.06 -3.14
CA GLU A 56 0.93 -2.55 -1.76
C GLU A 56 -0.41 -2.70 -1.04
N LEU A 57 -1.31 -1.72 -1.19
CA LEU A 57 -2.63 -1.77 -0.56
C LEU A 57 -3.47 -2.95 -1.05
N ALA A 58 -3.26 -3.40 -2.29
CA ALA A 58 -3.92 -4.58 -2.83
C ALA A 58 -3.42 -5.86 -2.17
N LEU A 59 -2.09 -6.03 -2.03
CA LEU A 59 -1.51 -7.17 -1.29
C LEU A 59 -2.01 -7.22 0.15
N MET A 60 -2.01 -6.06 0.84
CA MET A 60 -2.50 -5.93 2.21
C MET A 60 -3.99 -6.27 2.35
N ARG A 61 -4.79 -6.08 1.29
CA ARG A 61 -6.22 -6.41 1.28
C ARG A 61 -6.43 -7.90 1.00
N MET A 62 -5.70 -8.46 0.04
CA MET A 62 -5.82 -9.86 -0.41
C MET A 62 -5.55 -10.87 0.72
N PHE A 63 -4.47 -10.66 1.47
CA PHE A 63 -4.06 -11.58 2.54
C PHE A 63 -4.55 -11.17 3.94
N GLY A 64 -5.25 -10.04 4.03
CA GLY A 64 -5.85 -9.53 5.27
C GLY A 64 -4.83 -9.05 6.30
N GLY A 65 -5.31 -8.90 7.55
CA GLY A 65 -4.50 -8.40 8.67
C GLY A 65 -4.58 -6.89 8.92
N PHE A 66 -5.22 -6.14 8.02
CA PHE A 66 -5.39 -4.69 8.14
C PHE A 66 -6.86 -4.33 8.27
N LEU A 67 -7.20 -3.57 9.32
CA LEU A 67 -8.56 -3.09 9.56
C LEU A 67 -8.85 -1.85 8.70
N ALA A 68 -10.14 -1.57 8.45
CA ALA A 68 -10.57 -0.40 7.70
C ALA A 68 -9.97 0.93 8.22
N GLY A 69 -9.73 1.04 9.52
CA GLY A 69 -9.08 2.20 10.13
C GLY A 69 -7.68 2.48 9.58
N PHE A 70 -6.90 1.44 9.25
CA PHE A 70 -5.59 1.60 8.61
C PHE A 70 -5.73 2.25 7.23
N PHE A 71 -6.62 1.72 6.38
CA PHE A 71 -6.81 2.23 5.02
C PHE A 71 -7.38 3.65 5.01
N ASN A 72 -8.26 3.97 5.96
CA ASN A 72 -8.81 5.32 6.13
C ASN A 72 -7.70 6.32 6.48
N GLU A 73 -6.85 6.00 7.46
CA GLU A 73 -5.73 6.87 7.85
C GLU A 73 -4.68 6.96 6.75
N TYR A 74 -4.35 5.84 6.10
CA TYR A 74 -3.45 5.85 4.95
C TYR A 74 -3.96 6.78 3.86
N HIS A 75 -5.25 6.75 3.51
CA HIS A 75 -5.81 7.61 2.48
C HIS A 75 -6.02 9.06 2.90
N HIS A 76 -6.02 9.35 4.20
CA HIS A 76 -5.96 10.71 4.72
C HIS A 76 -4.58 11.33 4.46
N LEU A 77 -3.50 10.55 4.62
CA LEU A 77 -2.12 10.99 4.37
C LEU A 77 -1.71 10.91 2.90
N VAL A 78 -2.10 9.82 2.22
CA VAL A 78 -1.78 9.48 0.84
C VAL A 78 -3.09 9.32 0.05
N PRO A 79 -3.59 10.40 -0.57
CA PRO A 79 -4.87 10.37 -1.27
C PRO A 79 -4.88 9.35 -2.41
N LYS A 80 -6.00 8.64 -2.56
CA LYS A 80 -6.25 7.72 -3.69
C LYS A 80 -5.88 8.36 -5.03
N THR A 81 -5.18 7.62 -5.86
CA THR A 81 -4.73 8.06 -7.18
C THR A 81 -5.95 8.37 -8.06
N LYS A 82 -5.88 9.50 -8.78
CA LYS A 82 -6.96 9.89 -9.70
C LYS A 82 -6.95 9.00 -10.94
N PRO A 83 -8.11 8.61 -11.49
CA PRO A 83 -9.45 8.92 -10.99
C PRO A 83 -9.87 8.02 -9.81
N LYS A 84 -10.40 8.64 -8.75
CA LYS A 84 -10.74 7.93 -7.50
C LYS A 84 -11.84 6.87 -7.68
N LYS A 85 -12.75 7.09 -8.65
CA LYS A 85 -13.83 6.14 -8.97
C LYS A 85 -13.32 4.78 -9.46
N GLU A 86 -12.10 4.73 -9.99
CA GLU A 86 -11.48 3.51 -10.52
C GLU A 86 -10.56 2.85 -9.47
N TYR A 87 -10.51 3.37 -8.24
CA TYR A 87 -9.65 2.83 -7.18
C TYR A 87 -9.89 1.34 -6.94
N ASN A 88 -11.14 0.94 -6.68
CA ASN A 88 -11.45 -0.46 -6.40
C ASN A 88 -11.08 -1.40 -7.55
N SER A 89 -11.32 -0.97 -8.80
CA SER A 89 -10.92 -1.75 -9.98
C SER A 89 -9.40 -1.87 -10.14
N ARG A 90 -8.62 -0.89 -9.67
CA ARG A 90 -7.15 -1.01 -9.62
C ARG A 90 -6.70 -1.94 -8.53
N ILE A 91 -7.35 -1.92 -7.37
CA ILE A 91 -7.05 -2.89 -6.30
C ILE A 91 -7.33 -4.31 -6.79
N GLU A 92 -8.51 -4.57 -7.38
CA GLU A 92 -8.84 -5.87 -7.98
C GLU A 92 -7.84 -6.30 -9.06
N LEU A 93 -7.36 -5.37 -9.89
CA LEU A 93 -6.33 -5.65 -10.90
C LEU A 93 -4.99 -6.06 -10.28
N TYR A 94 -4.61 -5.48 -9.14
CA TYR A 94 -3.36 -5.78 -8.45
C TYR A 94 -3.44 -7.03 -7.56
N GLU A 95 -4.64 -7.57 -7.33
CA GLU A 95 -4.85 -8.84 -6.61
C GLU A 95 -4.77 -10.07 -7.54
N LEU A 96 -4.62 -9.86 -8.86
CA LEU A 96 -4.43 -10.94 -9.86
C LEU A 96 -3.01 -11.50 -9.80
#